data_AF-A0A3M8UEC2-F1
#
_entry.id   AF-A0A3M8UEC2-F1
#
_cell.length_a   1.000
_cell.length_b   1.000
_cell.length_c   1.000
_cell.angle_alpha   90.00
_cell.angle_beta   90.00
_cell.angle_gamma   90.00
#
_symmetry.space_group_name_H-M   'P 1'
#
loop_
_entity.id
_entity.type
_entity.pdbx_description
1 polymer ?
#
loop_
_entity_poly.entity_id
_entity_poly.type
_entity_poly.pdbx_seq_one_letter_code
_entity_poly.pdbx_strand_id
1 'polypeptide(L)'
;MTTDNTAPPRPATPGSAALLILADGRFPAGGHAHSGGAEAAVKAGRIHDAATLEAFCRGRLHTAGLTAAALAAAAAAGMDPLVLDE
;
A
#
# COMPACT_ATOMS: atom_id res chain seq x y z
N MET A 1 22.26 38.47 4.11
CA MET A 1 21.24 38.17 3.08
C MET A 1 21.02 36.66 3.11
N THR A 2 20.18 36.21 4.04
CA THR A 2 19.82 34.80 4.28
C THR A 2 18.31 34.75 4.22
N THR A 3 17.75 34.16 3.15
CA THR A 3 16.30 33.95 3.03
C THR A 3 15.95 32.71 3.83
N ASP A 4 15.38 32.92 5.00
CA ASP A 4 14.73 31.88 5.80
C ASP A 4 13.52 31.33 5.03
N ASN A 5 13.66 30.13 4.46
CA ASN A 5 12.62 29.43 3.74
C ASN A 5 11.80 28.58 4.72
N THR A 6 11.11 29.23 5.65
CA THR A 6 10.13 28.56 6.52
C THR A 6 8.75 28.71 5.91
N ALA A 7 8.42 27.86 4.94
CA ALA A 7 7.03 27.70 4.51
C ALA A 7 6.23 27.12 5.69
N PRO A 8 5.03 27.66 5.99
CA PRO A 8 4.20 27.12 7.07
C PRO A 8 3.82 25.67 6.75
N PRO A 9 3.72 24.78 7.76
CA PRO A 9 3.28 23.41 7.56
C PRO A 9 1.89 23.43 6.90
N ARG A 10 1.76 22.75 5.76
CA ARG A 10 0.46 22.65 5.07
C ARG A 10 -0.55 22.02 6.04
N PRO A 11 -1.79 22.54 6.12
CA PRO A 11 -2.81 21.97 6.97
C PRO A 11 -2.99 20.49 6.61
N ALA A 12 -3.00 19.63 7.63
CA ALA A 12 -3.29 18.23 7.43
C ALA A 12 -4.71 18.12 6.85
N THR A 13 -4.84 17.49 5.68
CA THR A 13 -6.14 17.23 5.06
C THR A 13 -7.06 16.57 6.09
N PRO A 14 -8.32 17.02 6.28
CA PRO A 14 -9.25 16.35 7.18
C PRO A 14 -9.31 14.85 6.83
N GLY A 15 -9.07 13.99 7.83
CA GLY A 15 -8.95 12.54 7.66
C GLY A 15 -7.51 11.98 7.61
N SER A 16 -6.46 12.82 7.64
CA SER A 16 -5.06 12.36 7.60
C SER A 16 -4.71 11.34 8.69
N ALA A 17 -5.16 11.55 9.93
CA ALA A 17 -4.95 10.63 11.04
C ALA A 17 -5.65 9.28 10.81
N ALA A 18 -6.86 9.28 10.24
CA ALA A 18 -7.58 8.07 9.90
C ALA A 18 -6.87 7.28 8.78
N LEU A 19 -6.33 7.97 7.78
CA LEU A 19 -5.53 7.36 6.71
C LEU A 19 -4.22 6.76 7.25
N LEU A 20 -3.57 7.41 8.21
CA LEU A 20 -2.38 6.88 8.88
C LEU A 20 -2.70 5.64 9.70
N ILE A 21 -3.84 5.62 10.41
CA ILE A 21 -4.30 4.42 11.14
C ILE A 21 -4.60 3.28 10.16
N LEU A 22 -5.24 3.56 9.02
CA LEU A 22 -5.55 2.55 8.00
C LEU A 22 -4.27 1.94 7.38
N ALA A 23 -3.23 2.76 7.20
CA ALA A 23 -1.94 2.31 6.68
C ALA A 23 -1.03 1.68 7.74
N ASP A 24 -1.40 1.71 9.02
CA ASP A 24 -0.62 1.12 10.09
C ASP A 24 -0.70 -0.40 10.02
N GLY A 25 0.46 -1.08 9.97
CA GLY A 25 0.50 -2.54 9.96
C GLY A 25 -0.30 -3.14 11.12
N ARG A 26 -0.28 -2.52 12.30
CA ARG A 26 -0.97 -3.00 13.52
C ARG A 26 -2.49 -2.87 13.44
N PHE A 27 -3.04 -2.28 12.37
CA PHE A 27 -4.48 -2.18 12.17
C PHE A 27 -5.12 -3.59 12.16
N PRO A 28 -6.15 -3.86 12.98
CA PRO A 28 -6.67 -5.21 13.22
C PRO A 28 -7.60 -5.69 12.10
N ALA A 29 -7.18 -5.57 10.84
CA ALA A 29 -7.94 -6.02 9.66
C ALA A 29 -7.67 -7.47 9.25
N GLY A 30 -6.78 -8.20 9.96
CA GLY A 30 -6.42 -9.58 9.62
C GLY A 30 -5.49 -9.73 8.40
N GLY A 31 -5.03 -8.63 7.79
CA GLY A 31 -4.20 -8.62 6.58
C GLY A 31 -2.77 -9.13 6.72
N HIS A 32 -2.28 -9.36 7.94
CA HIS A 32 -0.98 -10.01 8.18
C HIS A 32 -0.95 -11.50 7.82
N ALA A 33 -2.10 -12.09 7.50
CA ALA A 33 -2.22 -13.55 7.40
C ALA A 33 -1.50 -14.16 6.19
N HIS A 34 -1.17 -13.39 5.15
CA HIS A 34 -0.55 -13.94 3.94
C HIS A 34 0.67 -13.13 3.46
N SER A 35 1.82 -13.80 3.38
CA SER A 35 3.10 -13.27 2.86
C SER A 35 3.03 -12.81 1.39
N GLY A 36 1.89 -13.00 0.72
CA GLY A 36 1.63 -12.64 -0.67
C GLY A 36 2.64 -13.25 -1.65
N GLY A 37 3.05 -14.49 -1.37
CA GLY A 37 3.98 -15.26 -2.20
C GLY A 37 5.46 -14.96 -1.94
N ALA A 38 5.79 -14.06 -1.02
CA ALA A 38 7.18 -13.74 -0.68
C ALA A 38 7.92 -14.96 -0.10
N GLU A 39 7.29 -15.71 0.81
CA GLU A 39 7.89 -16.92 1.40
C GLU A 39 8.21 -17.99 0.34
N ALA A 40 7.30 -18.20 -0.61
CA ALA A 40 7.52 -19.13 -1.72
C ALA A 40 8.63 -18.63 -2.67
N ALA A 41 8.72 -17.32 -2.90
CA ALA A 41 9.77 -16.73 -3.73
C ALA A 41 11.16 -16.80 -3.08
N VAL A 42 11.24 -16.64 -1.74
CA VAL A 42 12.45 -16.90 -0.95
C VAL A 42 12.85 -18.37 -1.04
N LYS A 43 11.90 -19.29 -0.80
CA LYS A 43 12.16 -20.74 -0.87
C LYS A 43 12.65 -21.18 -2.26
N ALA A 44 12.23 -20.49 -3.32
CA ALA A 44 12.67 -20.72 -4.70
C ALA A 44 13.98 -20.01 -5.07
N GLY A 45 14.64 -19.30 -4.14
CA GLY A 45 15.89 -18.56 -4.39
C GLY A 45 15.71 -17.26 -5.21
N ARG A 46 14.49 -16.87 -5.53
CA ARG A 46 14.19 -15.66 -6.34
C ARG A 46 14.31 -14.37 -5.54
N ILE A 47 14.11 -14.44 -4.23
CA ILE A 47 14.38 -13.35 -3.27
C ILE A 47 15.48 -13.83 -2.33
N HIS A 48 16.61 -13.14 -2.32
CA HIS A 48 17.76 -13.48 -1.47
C HIS A 48 18.50 -12.26 -0.92
N ASP A 49 18.11 -11.06 -1.34
CA ASP A 49 18.66 -9.79 -0.87
C ASP A 49 17.63 -8.66 -1.00
N ALA A 50 18.02 -7.44 -0.62
CA ALA A 50 17.14 -6.27 -0.69
C ALA A 50 16.78 -5.88 -2.14
N ALA A 51 17.70 -6.04 -3.09
CA ALA A 51 17.47 -5.67 -4.49
C ALA A 51 16.44 -6.60 -5.17
N THR A 52 16.54 -7.90 -4.90
CA THR A 52 15.59 -8.91 -5.38
C THR A 52 14.23 -8.81 -4.69
N LEU A 53 14.20 -8.43 -3.41
CA LEU A 53 12.95 -8.08 -2.72
C LEU A 53 12.29 -6.85 -3.35
N GLU A 54 13.05 -5.81 -3.66
CA GLU A 54 12.53 -4.61 -4.34
C GLU A 54 11.94 -4.96 -5.71
N ALA A 55 12.66 -5.75 -6.51
CA ALA A 55 12.18 -6.21 -7.81
C ALA A 55 10.89 -7.03 -7.67
N PHE A 56 10.81 -7.92 -6.68
CA PHE A 56 9.60 -8.68 -6.36
C PHE A 56 8.43 -7.77 -5.98
N CYS A 57 8.64 -6.80 -5.08
CA CYS A 57 7.62 -5.83 -4.67
C CYS A 57 7.12 -5.01 -5.86
N ARG A 58 8.03 -4.56 -6.74
CA ARG A 58 7.68 -3.84 -7.96
C ARG A 58 6.83 -4.69 -8.89
N GLY A 59 7.22 -5.94 -9.13
CA GLY A 59 6.42 -6.89 -9.92
C GLY A 59 5.02 -7.11 -9.34
N ARG A 60 4.91 -7.18 -8.01
CA ARG A 60 3.61 -7.28 -7.33
C ARG A 60 2.74 -6.03 -7.49
N LEU A 61 3.33 -4.84 -7.40
CA LEU A 61 2.62 -3.57 -7.61
C LEU A 61 2.01 -3.50 -9.01
N HIS A 62 2.72 -4.02 -10.03
CA HIS A 62 2.22 -4.04 -11.41
C HIS A 62 1.20 -5.13 -11.71
N THR A 63 0.95 -6.05 -10.78
CA THR A 63 0.03 -7.19 -10.97
C THR A 63 -1.11 -7.14 -9.96
N ALA A 64 -1.05 -7.94 -8.89
CA ALA A 64 -2.10 -7.98 -7.87
C ALA A 64 -2.31 -6.63 -7.18
N GLY A 65 -1.25 -5.84 -7.02
CA GLY A 65 -1.33 -4.49 -6.46
C GLY A 65 -2.13 -3.53 -7.34
N LEU A 66 -1.99 -3.62 -8.67
CA LEU A 66 -2.73 -2.77 -9.60
C LEU A 66 -4.23 -3.09 -9.55
N THR A 67 -4.61 -4.36 -9.55
CA THR A 67 -6.02 -4.77 -9.43
C THR A 67 -6.63 -4.33 -8.10
N ALA A 68 -5.92 -4.54 -6.98
CA ALA A 68 -6.38 -4.10 -5.67
C ALA A 68 -6.54 -2.57 -5.60
N ALA A 69 -5.62 -1.81 -6.20
CA ALA A 69 -5.70 -0.36 -6.26
C ALA A 69 -6.90 0.11 -7.11
N ALA A 70 -7.18 -0.56 -8.22
CA ALA A 70 -8.35 -0.25 -9.06
C ALA A 70 -9.66 -0.48 -8.31
N LEU A 71 -9.81 -1.62 -7.60
CA LEU A 71 -10.99 -1.92 -6.78
C LEU A 71 -11.13 -0.93 -5.62
N ALA A 72 -10.04 -0.60 -4.93
CA ALA A 72 -10.06 0.40 -3.86
C ALA A 72 -10.48 1.78 -4.38
N ALA A 73 -10.01 2.19 -5.56
CA ALA A 73 -10.40 3.44 -6.20
C ALA A 73 -11.89 3.44 -6.59
N ALA A 74 -12.40 2.33 -7.13
CA ALA A 74 -13.81 2.15 -7.47
C ALA A 74 -14.71 2.24 -6.22
N ALA A 75 -14.34 1.55 -5.13
CA ALA A 75 -15.05 1.64 -3.86
C ALA A 75 -15.03 3.07 -3.30
N ALA A 76 -13.88 3.74 -3.32
CA ALA A 76 -13.75 5.13 -2.88
C ALA A 76 -14.58 6.11 -3.74
N ALA A 77 -14.85 5.77 -5.00
CA ALA A 77 -15.73 6.52 -5.89
C ALA A 77 -17.23 6.23 -5.63
N GLY A 78 -17.56 5.34 -4.69
CA GLY A 78 -18.95 5.04 -4.29
C GLY A 78 -19.59 3.86 -5.01
N MET A 79 -18.80 3.01 -5.69
CA MET A 79 -19.33 1.76 -6.23
C MET A 79 -19.75 0.81 -5.10
N ASP A 80 -20.85 0.08 -5.33
CA ASP A 80 -21.36 -0.93 -4.39
C ASP A 80 -20.30 -2.02 -4.17
N PRO A 81 -19.86 -2.27 -2.92
CA PRO A 81 -18.91 -3.33 -2.60
C PRO A 81 -19.35 -4.72 -3.08
N LEU A 82 -20.66 -5.01 -3.10
CA LEU A 82 -21.16 -6.31 -3.60
C LEU A 82 -20.94 -6.47 -5.11
N VAL A 83 -20.90 -5.37 -5.86
CA VAL A 83 -20.60 -5.38 -7.29
C VAL A 83 -19.10 -5.52 -7.54
N LEU A 84 -18.25 -5.16 -6.58
CA LEU A 84 -16.79 -5.30 -6.67
C LEU A 84 -16.29 -6.70 -6.27
N ASP A 85 -17.13 -7.50 -5.62
CA ASP A 85 -16.81 -8.85 -5.14
C ASP A 85 -17.11 -9.95 -6.19
N GLU A 86 -17.80 -9.58 -7.27
CA GLU A 86 -18.11 -10.43 -8.45
C GLU A 86 -17.10 -10.21 -9.58
#